data_AF-A0A8X6TGL0-F1
#
_entry.id   AF-A0A8X6TGL0-F1
#
_cell.length_a   1.000
_cell.length_b   1.000
_cell.length_c   1.000
_cell.angle_alpha   90.00
_cell.angle_beta   90.00
_cell.angle_gamma   90.00
#
_symmetry.space_group_name_H-M   'P 1'
#
loop_
_entity.id
_entity.type
_entity.pdbx_description
1 polymer ?
#
loop_
_entity_poly.entity_id
_entity_poly.type
_entity_poly.pdbx_seq_one_letter_code
_entity_poly.pdbx_strand_id
1 'polypeptide(L)'
;MGTRAAAFTAKIHNLQHYNGRIKHNLLPLPSGDDVANTLKYFSQTLLSVLKDVPSISFDMLRSPEKDAIRTSLFPSLDYKTLHNALVELVDAVPLVQHGAHALGYTILHTLACLVPFLEHELMDTLPYLVASTMTIFPCSLHKDIIDMLCNHLLPFTFRADPKENNESYASMSTVAVLMLVFQYTDCTAFHCQVLECLMSLKNDIVKDLLCVIAHGTAKARCHAVELLFQYLPTLNPALLDRKGIGNKLNGWLLDSLCTLTCLVLFPTFSPSSVSPSLMPQGSGHTGWKPRSCQREGCSNISSNEAVKMCFEHSVAIASGEHPPPLYMCEECAKEVERIHGSENLVDVLLPMDKVSATCEVPDCKATDKSAVATCFSIECAKRNNHRPIRYCAECVVTYHNEERGTNHMLHTTIPSPWSMDPETQSYMVEAVIRS
;
A
#
# COMPACT_ATOMS: atom_id res chain seq x y z
N MET A 1 21.99 -39.75 1.54
CA MET A 1 21.78 -38.36 1.97
C MET A 1 20.99 -37.65 0.88
N GLY A 2 19.82 -37.08 1.19
CA GLY A 2 18.98 -36.40 0.19
C GLY A 2 19.54 -35.02 -0.16
N THR A 3 19.40 -34.59 -1.41
CA THR A 3 19.80 -33.24 -1.85
C THR A 3 18.85 -32.17 -1.28
N ARG A 4 19.30 -30.90 -1.22
CA ARG A 4 18.48 -29.75 -0.78
C ARG A 4 17.16 -29.67 -1.57
N ALA A 5 17.20 -29.90 -2.89
CA ALA A 5 16.03 -29.90 -3.75
C ALA A 5 15.03 -31.04 -3.44
N ALA A 6 15.53 -32.24 -3.12
CA ALA A 6 14.67 -33.36 -2.73
C ALA A 6 13.96 -33.09 -1.39
N ALA A 7 14.67 -32.51 -0.41
CA ALA A 7 14.09 -32.11 0.87
C ALA A 7 13.03 -31.00 0.70
N PHE A 8 13.32 -30.00 -0.14
CA PHE A 8 12.40 -28.92 -0.48
C PHE A 8 11.10 -29.46 -1.07
N THR A 9 11.20 -30.31 -2.09
CA THR A 9 10.05 -30.94 -2.76
C THR A 9 9.25 -31.82 -1.80
N ALA A 10 9.91 -32.63 -0.97
CA ALA A 10 9.24 -33.47 0.03
C ALA A 10 8.48 -32.64 1.07
N LYS A 11 9.01 -31.47 1.46
CA LYS A 11 8.33 -30.55 2.38
C LYS A 11 7.13 -29.86 1.72
N ILE A 12 7.17 -29.58 0.42
CA ILE A 12 6.01 -29.05 -0.32
C ILE A 12 4.88 -30.09 -0.32
N HIS A 13 5.20 -31.35 -0.64
CA HIS A 13 4.22 -32.43 -0.57
C HIS A 13 3.63 -32.60 0.84
N ASN A 14 4.43 -32.38 1.89
CA ASN A 14 3.95 -32.38 3.26
C ASN A 14 2.92 -31.26 3.52
N LEU A 15 3.18 -30.03 3.05
CA LEU A 15 2.22 -28.92 3.13
C LEU A 15 0.91 -29.24 2.40
N GLN A 16 1.00 -29.78 1.18
CA GLN A 16 -0.17 -30.17 0.39
C GLN A 16 -0.96 -31.29 1.09
N HIS A 17 -0.27 -32.25 1.71
CA HIS A 17 -0.89 -33.30 2.50
C HIS A 17 -1.60 -32.73 3.74
N TYR A 18 -0.98 -31.80 4.48
CA TYR A 18 -1.67 -31.11 5.58
C TYR A 18 -2.89 -30.34 5.10
N ASN A 19 -2.76 -29.58 4.00
CA ASN A 19 -3.86 -28.84 3.41
C ASN A 19 -5.03 -29.76 3.04
N GLY A 20 -4.74 -30.88 2.36
CA GLY A 20 -5.73 -31.88 2.00
C GLY A 20 -6.46 -32.45 3.20
N ARG A 21 -5.76 -32.70 4.31
CA ARG A 21 -6.39 -33.20 5.55
C ARG A 21 -7.27 -32.16 6.22
N ILE A 22 -6.86 -30.89 6.23
CA ILE A 22 -7.68 -29.79 6.77
C ILE A 22 -8.95 -29.64 5.94
N LYS A 23 -8.82 -29.52 4.62
CA LYS A 23 -9.95 -29.32 3.69
C LYS A 23 -10.97 -30.46 3.73
N HIS A 24 -10.51 -31.71 3.86
CA HIS A 24 -11.37 -32.89 3.88
C HIS A 24 -11.68 -33.42 5.29
N ASN A 25 -11.29 -32.69 6.35
CA ASN A 25 -11.48 -33.09 7.75
C ASN A 25 -10.95 -34.50 8.09
N LEU A 26 -9.76 -34.87 7.60
CA LEU A 26 -9.16 -36.19 7.77
C LEU A 26 -8.28 -36.27 9.04
N LEU A 27 -8.70 -37.11 9.99
CA LEU A 27 -8.02 -37.28 11.28
C LEU A 27 -6.66 -38.02 11.19
N PRO A 28 -5.73 -37.79 12.15
CA PRO A 28 -5.66 -36.64 13.05
C PRO A 28 -5.49 -35.30 12.30
N LEU A 29 -6.31 -34.29 12.61
CA LEU A 29 -6.21 -32.97 11.98
C LEU A 29 -4.87 -32.30 12.36
N PRO A 30 -4.10 -31.77 11.39
CA PRO A 30 -2.91 -31.00 11.71
C PRO A 30 -3.30 -29.67 12.36
N SER A 31 -2.54 -29.22 13.35
CA SER A 31 -2.73 -27.89 13.93
C SER A 31 -2.13 -26.81 13.03
N GLY A 32 -2.60 -25.56 13.16
CA GLY A 32 -2.01 -24.42 12.48
C GLY A 32 -0.53 -24.24 12.83
N ASP A 33 -0.12 -24.57 14.05
CA ASP A 33 1.27 -24.54 14.50
C ASP A 33 2.15 -25.60 13.80
N ASP A 34 1.63 -26.80 13.55
CA ASP A 34 2.36 -27.85 12.81
C ASP A 34 2.66 -27.42 11.36
N VAL A 35 1.65 -26.82 10.71
CA VAL A 35 1.79 -26.29 9.36
C VAL A 35 2.74 -25.08 9.37
N ALA A 36 2.59 -24.15 10.32
CA ALA A 36 3.47 -23.00 10.47
C ALA A 36 4.94 -23.40 10.68
N ASN A 37 5.21 -24.43 11.49
CA ASN A 37 6.58 -24.91 11.69
C ASN A 37 7.18 -25.51 10.41
N THR A 38 6.36 -26.12 9.55
CA THR A 38 6.79 -26.57 8.23
C THR A 38 7.05 -25.40 7.28
N LEU A 39 6.25 -24.33 7.36
CA LEU A 39 6.46 -23.10 6.59
C LEU A 39 7.75 -22.34 7.00
N LYS A 40 8.08 -22.31 8.29
CA LYS A 40 9.33 -21.71 8.79
C LYS A 40 10.58 -22.29 8.14
N TYR A 41 10.57 -23.60 7.83
CA TYR A 41 11.66 -24.23 7.07
C TYR A 41 11.86 -23.58 5.70
N PHE A 42 10.78 -23.23 5.00
CA PHE A 42 10.86 -22.55 3.71
C PHE A 42 11.40 -21.13 3.86
N SER A 43 10.89 -20.34 4.79
CA SER A 43 11.43 -18.99 5.05
C SER A 43 12.94 -19.04 5.34
N GLN A 44 13.40 -19.94 6.22
CA GLN A 44 14.83 -20.11 6.51
C GLN A 44 15.64 -20.57 5.30
N THR A 45 15.09 -21.48 4.49
CA THR A 45 15.77 -21.96 3.28
C THR A 45 15.88 -20.87 2.22
N LEU A 46 14.82 -20.08 2.01
CA LEU A 46 14.79 -18.97 1.06
C LEU A 46 15.79 -17.88 1.45
N LEU A 47 15.82 -17.48 2.73
CA LEU A 47 16.81 -16.53 3.24
C LEU A 47 18.24 -17.08 3.14
N SER A 48 18.45 -18.37 3.43
CA SER A 48 19.75 -19.00 3.23
C SER A 48 20.19 -19.01 1.77
N VAL A 49 19.27 -19.19 0.82
CA VAL A 49 19.60 -19.10 -0.61
C VAL A 49 19.96 -17.67 -0.98
N LEU A 50 19.26 -16.66 -0.46
CA LEU A 50 19.61 -15.25 -0.69
C LEU A 50 21.02 -14.91 -0.19
N LYS A 51 21.48 -15.49 0.92
CA LYS A 51 22.87 -15.34 1.40
C LYS A 51 23.92 -15.88 0.41
N ASP A 52 23.57 -16.90 -0.36
CA ASP A 52 24.49 -17.64 -1.22
C ASP A 52 24.60 -17.03 -2.64
N VAL A 53 23.76 -16.05 -2.99
CA VAL A 53 23.69 -15.44 -4.34
C VAL A 53 24.25 -14.01 -4.36
N PRO A 54 24.70 -13.51 -5.52
CA PRO A 54 25.11 -12.10 -5.65
C PRO A 54 23.95 -11.14 -5.38
N SER A 55 24.29 -9.86 -5.17
CA SER A 55 23.31 -8.78 -5.01
C SER A 55 22.30 -8.77 -6.17
N ILE A 56 21.02 -8.69 -5.81
CA ILE A 56 19.92 -8.53 -6.76
C ILE A 56 19.56 -7.05 -6.72
N SER A 57 19.77 -6.35 -7.85
CA SER A 57 19.45 -4.93 -7.89
C SER A 57 17.94 -4.70 -7.83
N PHE A 58 17.53 -3.58 -7.23
CA PHE A 58 16.11 -3.18 -7.20
C PHE A 58 15.49 -3.11 -8.60
N ASP A 59 16.24 -2.57 -9.57
CA ASP A 59 15.82 -2.49 -10.97
C ASP A 59 15.62 -3.87 -11.63
N MET A 60 16.34 -4.89 -11.17
CA MET A 60 16.19 -6.26 -11.65
C MET A 60 14.90 -6.89 -11.11
N LEU A 61 14.51 -6.56 -9.88
CA LEU A 61 13.27 -7.05 -9.28
C LEU A 61 12.02 -6.40 -9.89
N ARG A 62 12.13 -5.18 -10.42
CA ARG A 62 10.99 -4.43 -11.00
C ARG A 62 10.81 -4.65 -12.52
N SER A 63 11.80 -5.22 -13.19
CA SER A 63 11.85 -5.32 -14.66
C SER A 63 11.56 -6.75 -15.14
N PRO A 64 10.41 -7.01 -15.80
CA PRO A 64 10.05 -8.34 -16.31
C PRO A 64 11.05 -8.92 -17.29
N GLU A 65 11.63 -8.07 -18.13
CA GLU A 65 12.64 -8.45 -19.11
C GLU A 65 13.88 -9.08 -18.48
N LYS A 66 14.16 -8.73 -17.21
CA LYS A 66 15.31 -9.24 -16.44
C LYS A 66 14.98 -10.50 -15.63
N ASP A 67 13.77 -11.04 -15.72
CA ASP A 67 13.38 -12.24 -14.95
C ASP A 67 14.22 -13.46 -15.27
N ALA A 68 14.49 -13.70 -16.56
CA ALA A 68 15.32 -14.84 -16.96
C ALA A 68 16.73 -14.74 -16.35
N ILE A 69 17.29 -13.53 -16.27
CA ILE A 69 18.61 -13.30 -15.67
C ILE A 69 18.52 -13.47 -14.15
N ARG A 70 17.55 -12.84 -13.49
CA ARG A 70 17.36 -12.91 -12.04
C ARG A 70 17.14 -14.35 -11.56
N THR A 71 16.21 -15.06 -12.19
CA THR A 71 15.86 -16.44 -11.81
C THR A 71 17.02 -17.41 -12.03
N SER A 72 17.89 -17.15 -13.01
CA SER A 72 19.10 -17.96 -13.25
C SER A 72 20.16 -17.88 -12.14
N LEU A 73 20.07 -16.87 -11.24
CA LEU A 73 20.98 -16.74 -10.10
C LEU A 73 20.66 -17.74 -8.98
N PHE A 74 19.44 -18.27 -8.95
CA PHE A 74 18.96 -19.14 -7.88
C PHE A 74 19.16 -20.62 -8.20
N PRO A 75 19.31 -21.48 -7.17
CA PRO A 75 19.26 -22.92 -7.36
C PRO A 75 17.90 -23.35 -7.94
N SER A 76 17.89 -24.46 -8.68
CA SER A 76 16.69 -25.04 -9.29
C SER A 76 15.77 -25.71 -8.26
N LEU A 77 15.16 -24.90 -7.39
CA LEU A 77 14.10 -25.30 -6.47
C LEU A 77 12.73 -24.94 -7.06
N ASP A 78 11.70 -25.67 -6.65
CA ASP A 78 10.34 -25.49 -7.16
C ASP A 78 9.58 -24.36 -6.45
N TYR A 79 10.01 -23.11 -6.70
CA TYR A 79 9.44 -21.91 -6.11
C TYR A 79 7.97 -21.69 -6.52
N LYS A 80 7.61 -22.07 -7.75
CA LYS A 80 6.25 -21.95 -8.29
C LYS A 80 5.28 -22.89 -7.57
N THR A 81 5.66 -24.14 -7.35
CA THR A 81 4.81 -25.06 -6.60
C THR A 81 4.70 -24.66 -5.13
N LEU A 82 5.76 -24.10 -4.52
CA LEU A 82 5.66 -23.51 -3.19
C LEU A 82 4.65 -22.35 -3.15
N HIS A 83 4.71 -21.41 -4.11
CA HIS A 83 3.72 -20.33 -4.24
C HIS A 83 2.29 -20.88 -4.30
N ASN A 84 2.05 -21.86 -5.18
CA ASN A 84 0.72 -22.46 -5.33
C ASN A 84 0.25 -23.15 -4.03
N ALA A 85 1.14 -23.84 -3.33
CA ALA A 85 0.82 -24.43 -2.03
C ALA A 85 0.48 -23.36 -0.97
N LEU A 86 1.14 -22.20 -0.97
CA LEU A 86 0.80 -21.07 -0.09
C LEU A 86 -0.57 -20.49 -0.42
N VAL A 87 -0.88 -20.29 -1.70
CA VAL A 87 -2.20 -19.83 -2.16
C VAL A 87 -3.29 -20.77 -1.66
N GLU A 88 -3.12 -22.07 -1.83
CA GLU A 88 -4.12 -23.04 -1.38
C GLU A 88 -4.25 -23.15 0.15
N LEU A 89 -3.20 -22.80 0.90
CA LEU A 89 -3.18 -22.81 2.37
C LEU A 89 -3.89 -21.60 2.98
N VAL A 90 -4.04 -20.50 2.23
CA VAL A 90 -4.82 -19.33 2.67
C VAL A 90 -6.23 -19.76 3.09
N ASP A 91 -6.92 -20.56 2.27
CA ASP A 91 -8.25 -21.09 2.57
C ASP A 91 -8.29 -22.09 3.74
N ALA A 92 -7.14 -22.62 4.15
CA ALA A 92 -7.06 -23.55 5.28
C ALA A 92 -7.01 -22.84 6.64
N VAL A 93 -6.59 -21.57 6.67
CA VAL A 93 -6.47 -20.77 7.92
C VAL A 93 -7.76 -20.70 8.73
N PRO A 94 -8.95 -20.42 8.17
CA PRO A 94 -10.19 -20.42 8.96
C PRO A 94 -10.64 -21.82 9.40
N LEU A 95 -10.08 -22.89 8.82
CA LEU A 95 -10.48 -24.27 9.09
C LEU A 95 -9.67 -24.95 10.20
N VAL A 96 -8.52 -24.40 10.59
CA VAL A 96 -7.71 -24.98 11.67
C VAL A 96 -8.32 -24.69 13.04
N GLN A 97 -8.32 -25.68 13.92
CA GLN A 97 -8.88 -25.55 15.27
C GLN A 97 -7.99 -24.73 16.21
N HIS A 98 -6.68 -24.84 16.06
CA HIS A 98 -5.67 -24.18 16.89
C HIS A 98 -4.57 -23.61 16.00
N GLY A 99 -3.96 -22.48 16.38
CA GLY A 99 -2.81 -21.90 15.68
C GLY A 99 -3.13 -21.10 14.41
N ALA A 100 -4.37 -20.66 14.19
CA ALA A 100 -4.76 -19.91 12.98
C ALA A 100 -3.94 -18.63 12.78
N HIS A 101 -3.69 -17.86 13.85
CA HIS A 101 -2.85 -16.66 13.78
C HIS A 101 -1.40 -16.99 13.41
N ALA A 102 -0.80 -18.00 14.05
CA ALA A 102 0.56 -18.43 13.75
C ALA A 102 0.71 -18.91 12.30
N LEU A 103 -0.27 -19.67 11.80
CA LEU A 103 -0.32 -20.10 10.41
C LEU A 103 -0.44 -18.90 9.45
N GLY A 104 -1.43 -18.02 9.66
CA GLY A 104 -1.64 -16.84 8.81
C GLY A 104 -0.43 -15.91 8.77
N TYR A 105 0.18 -15.62 9.92
CA TYR A 105 1.42 -14.85 10.00
C TYR A 105 2.55 -15.52 9.21
N THR A 106 2.73 -16.83 9.39
CA THR A 106 3.83 -17.55 8.72
C THR A 106 3.59 -17.63 7.21
N ILE A 107 2.34 -17.73 6.73
CA ILE A 107 2.03 -17.63 5.30
C ILE A 107 2.47 -16.27 4.74
N LEU A 108 2.11 -15.17 5.39
CA LEU A 108 2.52 -13.81 4.97
C LEU A 108 4.05 -13.67 4.96
N HIS A 109 4.71 -14.15 6.00
CA HIS A 109 6.17 -14.11 6.10
C HIS A 109 6.86 -14.97 5.03
N THR A 110 6.37 -16.18 4.76
CA THR A 110 6.92 -17.04 3.71
C THR A 110 6.69 -16.43 2.32
N LEU A 111 5.54 -15.79 2.07
CA LEU A 111 5.31 -15.03 0.84
C LEU A 111 6.33 -13.89 0.69
N ALA A 112 6.61 -13.12 1.75
CA ALA A 112 7.63 -12.06 1.72
C ALA A 112 9.02 -12.59 1.37
N CYS A 113 9.43 -13.72 1.96
CA CYS A 113 10.70 -14.37 1.61
C CYS A 113 10.72 -14.93 0.18
N LEU A 114 9.56 -15.27 -0.39
CA LEU A 114 9.44 -15.92 -1.69
C LEU A 114 9.46 -14.92 -2.85
N VAL A 115 9.00 -13.67 -2.64
CA VAL A 115 8.93 -12.61 -3.66
C VAL A 115 10.19 -12.53 -4.55
N PRO A 116 11.43 -12.48 -4.02
CA PRO A 116 12.63 -12.35 -4.85
C PRO A 116 12.85 -13.50 -5.85
N PHE A 117 12.20 -14.64 -5.66
CA PHE A 117 12.31 -15.85 -6.46
C PHE A 117 11.19 -16.02 -7.49
N LEU A 118 10.12 -15.23 -7.39
CA LEU A 118 8.94 -15.38 -8.24
C LEU A 118 9.12 -14.62 -9.55
N GLU A 119 8.56 -15.16 -10.63
CA GLU A 119 8.37 -14.44 -11.90
C GLU A 119 7.31 -13.35 -11.74
N HIS A 120 7.40 -12.30 -12.55
CA HIS A 120 6.52 -11.13 -12.46
C HIS A 120 5.03 -11.48 -12.64
N GLU A 121 4.70 -12.48 -13.46
CA GLU A 121 3.31 -12.96 -13.65
C GLU A 121 2.69 -13.39 -12.31
N LEU A 122 3.45 -14.05 -11.44
CA LEU A 122 2.99 -14.48 -10.12
C LEU A 122 3.01 -13.31 -9.13
N MET A 123 4.08 -12.50 -9.14
CA MET A 123 4.23 -11.36 -8.23
C MET A 123 3.08 -10.36 -8.35
N ASP A 124 2.61 -10.08 -9.57
CA ASP A 124 1.54 -9.11 -9.80
C ASP A 124 0.20 -9.54 -9.19
N THR A 125 0.00 -10.84 -8.93
CA THR A 125 -1.23 -11.35 -8.31
C THR A 125 -1.23 -11.23 -6.78
N LEU A 126 -0.05 -11.07 -6.17
CA LEU A 126 0.13 -11.08 -4.72
C LEU A 126 -0.58 -9.93 -3.97
N PRO A 127 -0.62 -8.67 -4.46
CA PRO A 127 -1.35 -7.60 -3.78
C PRO A 127 -2.81 -7.95 -3.55
N TYR A 128 -3.50 -8.45 -4.58
CA TYR A 128 -4.89 -8.87 -4.45
C TYR A 128 -5.05 -10.09 -3.53
N LEU A 129 -4.19 -11.10 -3.67
CA LEU A 129 -4.19 -12.28 -2.80
C LEU A 129 -4.03 -11.89 -1.32
N VAL A 130 -3.04 -11.06 -1.00
CA VAL A 130 -2.77 -10.64 0.38
C VAL A 130 -3.93 -9.79 0.92
N ALA A 131 -4.49 -8.87 0.12
CA ALA A 131 -5.67 -8.10 0.53
C ALA A 131 -6.89 -9.01 0.79
N SER A 132 -7.10 -10.05 -0.03
CA SER A 132 -8.24 -10.96 0.14
C SER A 132 -8.13 -11.81 1.41
N THR A 133 -6.93 -12.02 1.95
CA THR A 133 -6.77 -12.71 3.24
C THR A 133 -7.45 -11.97 4.40
N MET A 134 -7.68 -10.65 4.31
CA MET A 134 -8.45 -9.90 5.33
C MET A 134 -9.87 -10.44 5.53
N THR A 135 -10.41 -11.17 4.56
CA THR A 135 -11.75 -11.76 4.64
C THR A 135 -11.82 -13.02 5.52
N ILE A 136 -10.68 -13.68 5.75
CA ILE A 136 -10.62 -15.01 6.39
C ILE A 136 -9.56 -15.14 7.49
N PHE A 137 -8.53 -14.29 7.51
CA PHE A 137 -7.50 -14.30 8.55
C PHE A 137 -8.02 -13.58 9.80
N PRO A 138 -7.52 -13.95 11.01
CA PRO A 138 -7.85 -13.23 12.24
C PRO A 138 -7.53 -11.73 12.16
N CYS A 139 -8.40 -10.87 12.68
CA CYS A 139 -8.19 -9.41 12.66
C CYS A 139 -6.89 -8.93 13.32
N SER A 140 -6.30 -9.75 14.20
CA SER A 140 -4.98 -9.48 14.78
C SER A 140 -3.84 -9.44 13.75
N LEU A 141 -4.05 -10.00 12.54
CA LEU A 141 -3.11 -9.94 11.42
C LEU A 141 -3.36 -8.77 10.46
N HIS A 142 -4.39 -7.94 10.65
CA HIS A 142 -4.67 -6.85 9.72
C HIS A 142 -3.49 -5.89 9.58
N LYS A 143 -2.74 -5.62 10.65
CA LYS A 143 -1.53 -4.80 10.57
C LYS A 143 -0.47 -5.45 9.69
N ASP A 144 -0.23 -6.75 9.85
CA ASP A 144 0.75 -7.51 9.07
C ASP A 144 0.36 -7.57 7.58
N ILE A 145 -0.93 -7.72 7.28
CA ILE A 145 -1.46 -7.68 5.91
C ILE A 145 -1.19 -6.31 5.28
N ILE A 146 -1.52 -5.23 5.98
CA ILE A 146 -1.30 -3.86 5.48
C ILE A 146 0.19 -3.58 5.28
N ASP A 147 1.05 -4.03 6.19
CA ASP A 147 2.50 -3.90 6.05
C ASP A 147 3.05 -4.76 4.91
N MET A 148 2.49 -5.95 4.67
CA MET A 148 2.85 -6.78 3.53
C MET A 148 2.51 -6.07 2.22
N LEU A 149 1.29 -5.51 2.11
CA LEU A 149 0.86 -4.75 0.94
C LEU A 149 1.75 -3.54 0.69
N CYS A 150 1.85 -2.64 1.68
CA CYS A 150 2.50 -1.33 1.50
C CYS A 150 4.02 -1.41 1.46
N ASN A 151 4.64 -2.37 2.16
CA ASN A 151 6.09 -2.39 2.32
C ASN A 151 6.80 -3.49 1.53
N HIS A 152 6.07 -4.55 1.12
CA HIS A 152 6.65 -5.75 0.51
C HIS A 152 5.92 -6.21 -0.76
N LEU A 153 5.00 -5.43 -1.34
CA LEU A 153 4.33 -5.82 -2.59
C LEU A 153 4.07 -4.63 -3.52
N LEU A 154 3.26 -3.66 -3.08
CA LEU A 154 2.83 -2.54 -3.92
C LEU A 154 4.00 -1.75 -4.53
N PRO A 155 5.07 -1.38 -3.77
CA PRO A 155 6.14 -0.53 -4.31
C PRO A 155 6.89 -1.07 -5.54
N PHE A 156 6.81 -2.37 -5.84
CA PHE A 156 7.52 -2.98 -6.95
C PHE A 156 6.63 -3.77 -7.92
N THR A 157 5.41 -4.13 -7.52
CA THR A 157 4.40 -4.66 -8.45
C THR A 157 3.75 -3.54 -9.29
N PHE A 158 3.76 -2.31 -8.79
CA PHE A 158 3.37 -1.12 -9.56
C PHE A 158 4.52 -0.69 -10.47
N ARG A 159 4.35 -0.96 -11.76
CA ARG A 159 5.31 -0.59 -12.80
C ARG A 159 4.83 0.69 -13.48
N ALA A 160 5.66 1.72 -13.40
CA ALA A 160 5.48 2.91 -14.22
C ALA A 160 6.36 2.73 -15.46
N ASP A 161 5.88 2.01 -16.47
CA ASP A 161 6.46 2.14 -17.80
C ASP A 161 5.55 3.05 -18.64
N PRO A 162 5.90 4.33 -18.82
CA PRO A 162 5.13 5.23 -19.67
C PRO A 162 5.16 4.87 -21.16
N LYS A 163 5.96 3.88 -21.58
CA LYS A 163 6.08 3.44 -22.99
C LYS A 163 5.23 2.22 -23.32
N GLU A 164 4.90 1.38 -22.33
CA GLU A 164 4.03 0.23 -22.52
C GLU A 164 2.66 0.52 -21.91
N ASN A 165 1.65 0.69 -22.78
CA ASN A 165 0.26 0.95 -22.41
C ASN A 165 -0.44 -0.26 -21.74
N ASN A 166 0.31 -1.08 -20.99
CA ASN A 166 -0.14 -2.33 -20.41
C ASN A 166 -0.10 -2.21 -18.88
N GLU A 167 -1.26 -1.93 -18.29
CA GLU A 167 -1.40 -1.86 -16.83
C GLU A 167 -1.09 -3.23 -16.21
N SER A 168 -0.26 -3.26 -15.17
CA SER A 168 -0.02 -4.51 -14.44
C SER A 168 -1.30 -4.98 -13.73
N TYR A 169 -1.45 -6.28 -13.50
CA TYR A 169 -2.60 -6.80 -12.74
C TYR A 169 -2.68 -6.16 -11.35
N ALA A 170 -1.53 -5.84 -10.73
CA ALA A 170 -1.47 -5.07 -9.49
C ALA A 170 -2.17 -3.71 -9.62
N SER A 171 -1.89 -2.94 -10.69
CA SER A 171 -2.56 -1.67 -10.98
C SER A 171 -4.07 -1.84 -11.20
N MET A 172 -4.47 -2.85 -11.99
CA MET A 172 -5.88 -3.13 -12.26
C MET A 172 -6.65 -3.56 -11.01
N SER A 173 -5.97 -4.24 -10.07
CA SER A 173 -6.58 -4.72 -8.82
C SER A 173 -6.75 -3.65 -7.74
N THR A 174 -6.28 -2.41 -7.97
CA THR A 174 -6.26 -1.32 -6.98
C THR A 174 -7.63 -1.08 -6.33
N VAL A 175 -8.69 -0.98 -7.14
CA VAL A 175 -10.06 -0.77 -6.64
C VAL A 175 -10.48 -1.91 -5.72
N ALA A 176 -10.20 -3.16 -6.10
CA ALA A 176 -10.57 -4.33 -5.30
C ALA A 176 -9.78 -4.39 -3.99
N VAL A 177 -8.48 -4.07 -4.02
CA VAL A 177 -7.64 -3.97 -2.80
C VAL A 177 -8.19 -2.90 -1.86
N LEU A 178 -8.52 -1.71 -2.38
CA LEU A 178 -9.12 -0.63 -1.58
C LEU A 178 -10.48 -1.05 -0.98
N MET A 179 -11.35 -1.68 -1.77
CA MET A 179 -12.64 -2.18 -1.29
C MET A 179 -12.47 -3.21 -0.17
N LEU A 180 -11.54 -4.15 -0.29
CA LEU A 180 -11.26 -5.15 0.74
C LEU A 180 -10.76 -4.50 2.02
N VAL A 181 -9.76 -3.60 1.92
CA VAL A 181 -9.23 -2.90 3.09
C VAL A 181 -10.33 -2.11 3.79
N PHE A 182 -11.07 -1.27 3.07
CA PHE A 182 -12.12 -0.42 3.66
C PHE A 182 -13.33 -1.19 4.19
N GLN A 183 -13.56 -2.40 3.68
CA GLN A 183 -14.65 -3.26 4.15
C GLN A 183 -14.29 -3.95 5.48
N TYR A 184 -13.05 -4.43 5.63
CA TYR A 184 -12.69 -5.37 6.68
C TYR A 184 -11.90 -4.76 7.85
N THR A 185 -11.51 -3.49 7.78
CA THR A 185 -10.97 -2.75 8.95
C THR A 185 -11.70 -1.42 9.16
N ASP A 186 -11.77 -0.98 10.41
CA ASP A 186 -12.26 0.35 10.81
C ASP A 186 -11.11 1.26 11.23
N CYS A 187 -9.87 0.77 11.11
CA CYS A 187 -8.67 1.51 11.49
C CYS A 187 -8.32 2.52 10.39
N THR A 188 -8.64 3.80 10.60
CA THR A 188 -8.31 4.88 9.66
C THR A 188 -6.82 4.95 9.34
N ALA A 189 -5.94 4.61 10.28
CA ALA A 189 -4.50 4.56 10.00
C ALA A 189 -4.15 3.55 8.89
N PHE A 190 -4.81 2.39 8.86
CA PHE A 190 -4.57 1.39 7.81
C PHE A 190 -5.08 1.87 6.46
N HIS A 191 -6.23 2.56 6.47
CA HIS A 191 -6.80 3.17 5.27
C HIS A 191 -5.86 4.24 4.68
N CYS A 192 -5.35 5.15 5.53
CA CYS A 192 -4.38 6.17 5.13
C CYS A 192 -3.08 5.55 4.63
N GLN A 193 -2.54 4.52 5.31
CA GLN A 193 -1.29 3.87 4.92
C GLN A 193 -1.37 3.28 3.51
N VAL A 194 -2.44 2.53 3.20
CA VAL A 194 -2.65 1.96 1.87
C VAL A 194 -2.88 3.04 0.83
N LEU A 195 -3.71 4.03 1.13
CA LEU A 195 -4.02 5.10 0.19
C LEU A 195 -2.80 5.95 -0.14
N GLU A 196 -2.03 6.38 0.85
CA GLU A 196 -0.81 7.18 0.63
C GLU A 196 0.27 6.38 -0.13
N CYS A 197 0.39 5.08 0.16
CA CYS A 197 1.25 4.19 -0.61
C CYS A 197 0.82 4.17 -2.08
N LEU A 198 -0.47 3.96 -2.38
CA LEU A 198 -0.99 3.97 -3.74
C LEU A 198 -0.87 5.33 -4.43
N MET A 199 -1.10 6.44 -3.73
CA MET A 199 -0.90 7.79 -4.25
C MET A 199 0.57 8.07 -4.62
N SER A 200 1.52 7.39 -3.97
CA SER A 200 2.94 7.45 -4.36
C SER A 200 3.32 6.60 -5.57
N LEU A 201 2.40 5.76 -6.07
CA LEU A 201 2.67 4.77 -7.12
C LEU A 201 1.83 4.96 -8.38
N LYS A 202 0.66 5.63 -8.29
CA LYS A 202 -0.31 5.79 -9.37
C LYS A 202 -0.93 7.19 -9.34
N ASN A 203 -1.16 7.79 -10.50
CA ASN A 203 -1.63 9.18 -10.65
C ASN A 203 -3.16 9.34 -10.61
N ASP A 204 -3.91 8.30 -10.95
CA ASP A 204 -5.36 8.27 -11.12
C ASP A 204 -6.08 7.61 -9.94
N ILE A 205 -5.49 7.62 -8.75
CA ILE A 205 -6.11 7.09 -7.51
C ILE A 205 -7.48 7.72 -7.21
N VAL A 206 -7.70 8.96 -7.65
CA VAL A 206 -9.03 9.60 -7.56
C VAL A 206 -10.08 8.83 -8.35
N LYS A 207 -9.75 8.34 -9.56
CA LYS A 207 -10.64 7.48 -10.37
C LYS A 207 -10.96 6.19 -9.62
N ASP A 208 -9.94 5.57 -9.03
CA ASP A 208 -10.12 4.36 -8.23
C ASP A 208 -11.04 4.60 -7.02
N LEU A 209 -10.85 5.70 -6.29
CA LEU A 209 -11.72 6.08 -5.17
C LEU A 209 -13.16 6.36 -5.63
N LEU A 210 -13.36 7.05 -6.75
CA LEU A 210 -14.70 7.26 -7.32
C LEU A 210 -15.37 5.93 -7.68
N CYS A 211 -14.62 4.98 -8.22
CA CYS A 211 -15.11 3.63 -8.50
C CYS A 211 -15.50 2.88 -7.21
N VAL A 212 -14.71 3.00 -6.13
CA VAL A 212 -15.07 2.46 -4.80
C VAL A 212 -16.37 3.10 -4.28
N ILE A 213 -16.55 4.41 -4.47
CA ILE A 213 -17.76 5.11 -4.02
C ILE A 213 -18.98 4.64 -4.82
N ALA A 214 -18.86 4.53 -6.15
CA ALA A 214 -19.94 4.09 -7.04
C ALA A 214 -20.37 2.62 -6.80
N HIS A 215 -19.40 1.72 -6.68
CA HIS A 215 -19.65 0.27 -6.73
C HIS A 215 -19.39 -0.47 -5.42
N GLY A 216 -18.76 0.16 -4.43
CA GLY A 216 -18.45 -0.45 -3.15
C GLY A 216 -19.67 -0.69 -2.27
N THR A 217 -19.45 -1.52 -1.25
CA THR A 217 -20.40 -1.71 -0.14
C THR A 217 -20.63 -0.38 0.60
N ALA A 218 -21.70 -0.30 1.40
CA ALA A 218 -21.98 0.90 2.20
C ALA A 218 -20.81 1.29 3.12
N LYS A 219 -20.14 0.29 3.72
CA LYS A 219 -18.98 0.50 4.60
C LYS A 219 -17.75 0.97 3.82
N ALA A 220 -17.40 0.32 2.71
CA ALA A 220 -16.25 0.73 1.92
C ALA A 220 -16.43 2.14 1.32
N ARG A 221 -17.66 2.46 0.89
CA ARG A 221 -18.05 3.78 0.40
C ARG A 221 -17.84 4.87 1.42
N CYS A 222 -18.28 4.66 2.67
CA CYS A 222 -18.14 5.64 3.74
C CYS A 222 -16.68 6.07 3.92
N HIS A 223 -15.78 5.09 4.08
CA HIS A 223 -14.34 5.35 4.23
C HIS A 223 -13.71 5.96 2.98
N ALA A 224 -14.12 5.55 1.77
CA ALA A 224 -13.62 6.15 0.53
C ALA A 224 -13.98 7.64 0.41
N VAL A 225 -15.21 8.01 0.80
CA VAL A 225 -15.66 9.42 0.83
C VAL A 225 -14.88 10.22 1.87
N GLU A 226 -14.69 9.68 3.08
CA GLU A 226 -13.91 10.33 4.14
C GLU A 226 -12.47 10.63 3.69
N LEU A 227 -11.80 9.64 3.09
CA LEU A 227 -10.44 9.81 2.59
C LEU A 227 -10.38 10.76 1.40
N LEU A 228 -11.37 10.73 0.50
CA LEU A 228 -11.45 11.67 -0.62
C LEU A 228 -11.48 13.11 -0.11
N PHE A 229 -12.31 13.42 0.89
CA PHE A 229 -12.33 14.76 1.50
C PHE A 229 -11.06 15.09 2.29
N GLN A 230 -10.44 14.09 2.92
CA GLN A 230 -9.21 14.26 3.68
C GLN A 230 -8.06 14.72 2.77
N TYR A 231 -7.82 14.03 1.65
CA TYR A 231 -6.69 14.33 0.75
C TYR A 231 -7.02 15.42 -0.29
N LEU A 232 -8.30 15.63 -0.61
CA LEU A 232 -8.81 16.71 -1.49
C LEU A 232 -9.72 17.69 -0.73
N PRO A 233 -9.16 18.50 0.21
CA PRO A 233 -9.95 19.38 1.07
C PRO A 233 -10.71 20.49 0.33
N THR A 234 -10.39 20.77 -0.94
CA THR A 234 -11.16 21.70 -1.79
C THR A 234 -12.59 21.22 -2.04
N LEU A 235 -12.86 19.93 -1.84
CA LEU A 235 -14.19 19.33 -1.91
C LEU A 235 -14.96 19.43 -0.58
N ASN A 236 -14.31 19.88 0.50
CA ASN A 236 -14.93 19.95 1.82
C ASN A 236 -15.66 21.30 2.01
N PRO A 237 -17.00 21.32 2.07
CA PRO A 237 -17.79 22.55 2.19
C PRO A 237 -17.56 23.28 3.52
N ALA A 238 -17.26 22.55 4.60
CA ALA A 238 -17.00 23.16 5.92
C ALA A 238 -15.70 23.99 5.95
N LEU A 239 -14.75 23.72 5.03
CA LEU A 239 -13.54 24.52 4.87
C LEU A 239 -13.75 25.75 3.98
N LEU A 240 -14.71 25.70 3.06
CA LEU A 240 -15.08 26.82 2.18
C LEU A 240 -15.80 27.93 2.97
N ASP A 241 -16.68 27.55 3.90
CA ASP A 241 -17.45 28.49 4.71
C ASP A 241 -16.58 29.33 5.68
N ARG A 242 -15.44 28.79 6.12
CA ARG A 242 -14.50 29.51 7.00
C ARG A 242 -13.63 30.54 6.31
N LYS A 243 -13.49 30.49 4.97
CA LYS A 243 -12.56 31.38 4.24
C LYS A 243 -13.25 32.41 3.33
N GLY A 244 -14.57 32.36 3.14
CA GLY A 244 -15.25 33.28 2.21
C GLY A 244 -14.71 33.18 0.78
N ILE A 245 -14.10 32.05 0.42
CA ILE A 245 -13.52 31.81 -0.90
C ILE A 245 -14.63 31.30 -1.81
N GLY A 246 -15.30 32.22 -2.48
CA GLY A 246 -16.21 31.93 -3.58
C GLY A 246 -15.43 31.53 -4.82
N ASN A 247 -14.97 30.27 -4.90
CA ASN A 247 -14.59 29.68 -6.18
C ASN A 247 -15.76 28.86 -6.74
N LYS A 248 -16.05 29.07 -8.02
CA LYS A 248 -17.10 28.43 -8.83
C LYS A 248 -16.82 26.93 -9.02
N LEU A 249 -16.80 26.14 -7.96
CA LEU A 249 -17.13 24.73 -8.02
C LEU A 249 -18.65 24.62 -8.00
N ASN A 250 -19.18 23.74 -8.85
CA ASN A 250 -20.60 23.46 -9.00
C ASN A 250 -21.25 23.19 -7.63
N GLY A 251 -21.96 24.17 -7.07
CA GLY A 251 -22.53 24.11 -5.72
C GLY A 251 -23.41 22.88 -5.47
N TRP A 252 -24.04 22.33 -6.52
CA TRP A 252 -24.84 21.10 -6.43
C TRP A 252 -24.04 19.83 -6.09
N LEU A 253 -22.78 19.74 -6.50
CA LEU A 253 -21.89 18.61 -6.22
C LEU A 253 -21.44 18.63 -4.76
N LEU A 254 -21.09 19.81 -4.25
CA LEU A 254 -20.78 20.04 -2.84
C LEU A 254 -22.00 19.79 -1.95
N ASP A 255 -23.19 20.25 -2.34
CA ASP A 255 -24.42 19.99 -1.59
C ASP A 255 -24.76 18.49 -1.58
N SER A 256 -24.63 17.78 -2.71
CA SER A 256 -24.91 16.33 -2.77
C SER A 256 -23.91 15.53 -1.92
N LEU A 257 -22.61 15.89 -1.99
CA LEU A 257 -21.52 15.29 -1.21
C LEU A 257 -21.59 15.64 0.31
N CYS A 258 -22.13 16.80 0.67
CA CYS A 258 -22.39 17.20 2.07
C CYS A 258 -23.67 16.58 2.63
N THR A 259 -24.67 16.37 1.76
CA THR A 259 -25.87 15.59 2.09
C THR A 259 -25.48 14.14 2.32
N LEU A 260 -24.47 13.62 1.60
CA LEU A 260 -23.82 12.32 1.77
C LEU A 260 -23.24 12.12 3.18
N THR A 261 -22.47 13.06 3.69
CA THR A 261 -21.96 12.98 5.08
C THR A 261 -23.09 13.06 6.09
N CYS A 262 -24.12 13.87 5.85
CA CYS A 262 -25.28 13.99 6.76
C CYS A 262 -26.21 12.75 6.73
N LEU A 263 -26.48 12.16 5.57
CA LEU A 263 -27.37 10.99 5.41
C LEU A 263 -26.68 9.69 5.82
N VAL A 264 -25.37 9.55 5.57
CA VAL A 264 -24.62 8.32 5.88
C VAL A 264 -24.21 8.26 7.35
N LEU A 265 -23.85 9.39 7.98
CA LEU A 265 -23.50 9.42 9.41
C LEU A 265 -24.71 9.49 10.34
N PHE A 266 -25.88 9.95 9.87
CA PHE A 266 -27.09 10.11 10.69
C PHE A 266 -28.37 9.64 9.97
N PRO A 267 -28.66 8.33 9.93
CA PRO A 267 -29.81 7.78 9.19
C PRO A 267 -31.20 8.11 9.79
N THR A 268 -31.30 9.00 10.79
CA THR A 268 -32.57 9.33 11.48
C THR A 268 -32.90 10.83 11.61
N PHE A 269 -32.13 11.75 11.00
CA PHE A 269 -32.35 13.19 11.21
C PHE A 269 -32.96 13.90 9.99
N SER A 270 -34.11 14.56 10.23
CA SER A 270 -34.85 15.38 9.27
C SER A 270 -34.15 16.74 9.03
N PRO A 271 -34.22 17.33 7.81
CA PRO A 271 -33.33 18.44 7.38
C PRO A 271 -33.62 19.82 8.00
N SER A 272 -34.43 19.93 9.05
CA SER A 272 -34.98 21.21 9.53
C SER A 272 -34.41 21.71 10.86
N SER A 273 -33.35 21.10 11.40
CA SER A 273 -32.72 21.55 12.64
C SER A 273 -31.21 21.29 12.66
N VAL A 274 -30.44 22.05 11.86
CA VAL A 274 -28.97 22.03 11.95
C VAL A 274 -28.51 23.30 12.66
N SER A 275 -28.10 23.14 13.92
CA SER A 275 -27.19 24.08 14.57
C SER A 275 -25.75 23.78 14.10
N PRO A 276 -24.88 24.77 13.85
CA PRO A 276 -23.51 24.57 13.37
C PRO A 276 -22.57 23.78 14.31
N SER A 277 -23.08 23.29 15.43
CA SER A 277 -22.33 22.62 16.51
C SER A 277 -22.33 21.08 16.42
N LEU A 278 -22.99 20.48 15.43
CA LEU A 278 -23.13 19.01 15.24
C LEU A 278 -22.47 18.45 13.98
N MET A 279 -21.66 19.25 13.27
CA MET A 279 -20.63 18.68 12.40
C MET A 279 -19.69 17.82 13.26
N PRO A 280 -19.12 16.70 12.77
CA PRO A 280 -18.10 16.00 13.51
C PRO A 280 -17.00 17.02 13.82
N GLN A 281 -16.87 17.41 15.09
CA GLN A 281 -15.66 18.05 15.54
C GLN A 281 -14.59 16.99 15.30
N GLY A 282 -13.75 17.23 14.30
CA GLY A 282 -12.81 16.25 13.75
C GLY A 282 -12.24 15.39 14.87
N SER A 283 -12.70 14.13 14.91
CA SER A 283 -12.10 13.11 15.75
C SER A 283 -10.61 13.17 15.44
N GLY A 284 -9.80 13.51 16.45
CA GLY A 284 -8.39 13.83 16.26
C GLY A 284 -7.73 12.84 15.32
N HIS A 285 -7.43 13.28 14.10
CA HIS A 285 -6.82 12.46 13.07
C HIS A 285 -5.50 11.91 13.62
N THR A 286 -5.45 10.61 13.88
CA THR A 286 -4.19 9.92 14.09
C THR A 286 -3.76 9.42 12.72
N GLY A 287 -2.92 10.20 12.03
CA GLY A 287 -2.18 9.70 10.86
C GLY A 287 -1.48 8.38 11.18
N TRP A 288 -1.23 7.56 10.17
CA TRP A 288 -0.48 6.33 10.37
C TRP A 288 0.96 6.66 10.74
N LYS A 289 1.60 5.80 11.54
CA LYS A 289 2.96 6.08 12.04
C LYS A 289 4.00 5.57 11.06
N PRO A 290 5.09 6.32 10.84
CA PRO A 290 6.22 5.80 10.09
C PRO A 290 6.74 4.51 10.69
N ARG A 291 7.31 3.67 9.84
CA ARG A 291 8.05 2.50 10.29
C ARG A 291 9.34 2.95 10.98
N SER A 292 9.72 2.28 12.06
CA SER A 292 11.03 2.50 12.67
C SER A 292 12.13 1.73 11.94
N CYS A 293 13.37 2.20 12.10
CA CYS A 293 14.57 1.56 11.59
C CYS A 293 14.66 0.11 12.06
N GLN A 294 14.85 -0.80 11.12
CA GLN A 294 14.96 -2.24 11.36
C GLN A 294 16.40 -2.73 11.48
N ARG A 295 17.39 -1.85 11.29
CA ARG A 295 18.79 -2.26 11.35
C ARG A 295 19.16 -2.65 12.78
N GLU A 296 19.71 -3.85 12.92
CA GLU A 296 20.17 -4.33 14.22
C GLU A 296 21.33 -3.44 14.70
N GLY A 297 21.26 -2.98 15.96
CA GLY A 297 22.24 -2.06 16.53
C GLY A 297 22.05 -0.58 16.16
N CYS A 298 20.87 -0.17 15.67
CA CYS A 298 20.57 1.25 15.48
C CYS A 298 20.64 2.01 16.83
N SER A 299 21.61 2.93 16.94
CA SER A 299 21.82 3.75 18.15
C SER A 299 20.82 4.89 18.31
N ASN A 300 20.08 5.21 17.24
CA ASN A 300 19.20 6.36 17.23
C ASN A 300 17.80 5.94 17.71
N ILE A 301 17.37 6.47 18.85
CA ILE A 301 16.09 6.12 19.48
C ILE A 301 15.02 7.19 19.23
N SER A 302 15.42 8.45 19.04
CA SER A 302 14.50 9.59 18.91
C SER A 302 14.14 9.94 17.47
N SER A 303 15.05 9.75 16.51
CA SER A 303 14.78 9.99 15.08
C SER A 303 15.03 8.72 14.27
N ASN A 304 14.35 7.64 14.67
CA ASN A 304 14.50 6.32 14.04
C ASN A 304 13.46 6.06 12.94
N GLU A 305 12.76 7.08 12.46
CA GLU A 305 11.81 6.95 11.35
C GLU A 305 12.55 6.49 10.08
N ALA A 306 12.01 5.46 9.43
CA ALA A 306 12.59 4.90 8.22
C ALA A 306 12.26 5.79 7.02
N VAL A 307 13.28 6.45 6.48
CA VAL A 307 13.20 7.31 5.29
C VAL A 307 13.86 6.66 4.07
N LYS A 308 14.45 5.48 4.25
CA LYS A 308 15.13 4.70 3.20
C LYS A 308 14.73 3.24 3.31
N MET A 309 14.55 2.59 2.16
CA MET A 309 14.44 1.14 2.04
C MET A 309 15.64 0.60 1.25
N CYS A 310 16.15 -0.55 1.67
CA CYS A 310 17.31 -1.21 1.09
C CYS A 310 16.92 -2.59 0.55
N PHE A 311 17.18 -2.81 -0.74
CA PHE A 311 16.94 -4.10 -1.42
C PHE A 311 18.12 -5.05 -1.37
N GLU A 312 19.25 -4.58 -0.85
CA GLU A 312 20.41 -5.43 -0.66
C GLU A 312 20.09 -6.52 0.36
N HIS A 313 19.88 -7.74 -0.13
CA HIS A 313 19.42 -8.85 0.67
C HIS A 313 20.41 -9.23 1.76
N SER A 314 21.72 -9.08 1.50
CA SER A 314 22.76 -9.31 2.51
C SER A 314 22.62 -8.39 3.73
N VAL A 315 22.20 -7.12 3.53
CA VAL A 315 21.97 -6.15 4.60
C VAL A 315 20.71 -6.47 5.40
N ALA A 316 19.62 -6.84 4.71
CA ALA A 316 18.35 -7.23 5.34
C ALA A 316 18.52 -8.46 6.23
N ILE A 317 19.23 -9.45 5.71
CA ILE A 317 19.46 -10.73 6.38
C ILE A 317 20.41 -10.57 7.57
N ALA A 318 21.47 -9.76 7.43
CA ALA A 318 22.38 -9.44 8.53
C ALA A 318 21.69 -8.67 9.68
N SER A 319 20.54 -8.05 9.41
CA SER A 319 19.75 -7.30 10.39
C SER A 319 18.57 -8.14 10.92
N GLY A 320 18.84 -9.33 11.45
CA GLY A 320 17.82 -10.18 12.07
C GLY A 320 17.02 -11.09 11.13
N GLU A 321 17.63 -11.55 10.03
CA GLU A 321 17.01 -12.50 9.06
C GLU A 321 15.70 -11.98 8.45
N HIS A 322 15.61 -10.67 8.22
CA HIS A 322 14.43 -10.06 7.60
C HIS A 322 14.37 -10.34 6.08
N PRO A 323 13.17 -10.58 5.52
CA PRO A 323 12.99 -10.57 4.08
C PRO A 323 13.26 -9.16 3.52
N PRO A 324 13.91 -9.02 2.36
CA PRO A 324 14.04 -7.73 1.68
C PRO A 324 12.67 -7.16 1.27
N PRO A 325 12.47 -5.83 1.26
CA PRO A 325 13.44 -4.78 1.59
C PRO A 325 13.53 -4.44 3.09
N LEU A 326 14.71 -4.01 3.52
CA LEU A 326 14.97 -3.52 4.89
C LEU A 326 14.74 -2.01 4.99
N TYR A 327 13.93 -1.57 5.95
CA TYR A 327 13.62 -0.16 6.20
C TYR A 327 14.53 0.42 7.27
N MET A 328 15.12 1.58 7.00
CA MET A 328 16.13 2.18 7.86
C MET A 328 16.06 3.71 7.92
N CYS A 329 16.53 4.27 9.03
CA CYS A 329 16.67 5.71 9.19
C CYS A 329 17.82 6.26 8.34
N GLU A 330 17.84 7.59 8.19
CA GLU A 330 18.84 8.32 7.38
C GLU A 330 20.30 7.99 7.76
N GLU A 331 20.59 7.86 9.06
CA GLU A 331 21.95 7.57 9.55
C GLU A 331 22.39 6.16 9.20
N CYS A 332 21.53 5.17 9.44
CA CYS A 332 21.81 3.79 9.09
C CYS A 332 21.96 3.62 7.57
N ALA A 333 21.17 4.36 6.78
CA ALA A 333 21.26 4.35 5.33
C ALA A 333 22.60 4.87 4.82
N LYS A 334 23.12 5.98 5.36
CA LYS A 334 24.44 6.53 4.98
C LYS A 334 25.58 5.55 5.24
N GLU A 335 25.49 4.77 6.31
CA GLU A 335 26.51 3.76 6.59
C GLU A 335 26.44 2.60 5.61
N VAL A 336 25.24 2.12 5.27
CA VAL A 336 25.03 1.09 4.24
C VAL A 336 25.51 1.61 2.88
N GLU A 337 25.18 2.85 2.53
CA GLU A 337 25.59 3.51 1.28
C GLU A 337 27.11 3.53 1.12
N ARG A 338 27.86 3.78 2.21
CA ARG A 338 29.33 3.77 2.20
C ARG A 338 29.92 2.38 1.93
N ILE A 339 29.22 1.30 2.29
CA ILE A 339 29.73 -0.07 2.21
C ILE A 339 29.25 -0.76 0.91
N HIS A 340 27.96 -0.60 0.58
CA HIS A 340 27.27 -1.31 -0.50
C HIS A 340 26.92 -0.42 -1.70
N GLY A 341 27.14 0.89 -1.60
CA GLY A 341 26.70 1.85 -2.62
C GLY A 341 25.24 2.26 -2.47
N SER A 342 24.82 3.21 -3.31
CA SER A 342 23.46 3.79 -3.30
C SER A 342 22.47 3.08 -4.22
N GLU A 343 22.92 2.17 -5.10
CA GLU A 343 22.11 1.54 -6.14
C GLU A 343 20.88 0.80 -5.59
N ASN A 344 21.01 0.18 -4.41
CA ASN A 344 19.94 -0.57 -3.76
C ASN A 344 19.21 0.21 -2.66
N LEU A 345 19.47 1.51 -2.53
CA LEU A 345 18.83 2.39 -1.56
C LEU A 345 17.79 3.27 -2.25
N VAL A 346 16.54 3.15 -1.81
CA VAL A 346 15.42 3.92 -2.32
C VAL A 346 14.83 4.77 -1.21
N ASP A 347 14.54 6.03 -1.50
CA ASP A 347 13.86 6.93 -0.57
C ASP A 347 12.41 6.47 -0.31
N VAL A 348 11.96 6.62 0.93
CA VAL A 348 10.62 6.26 1.39
C VAL A 348 9.91 7.52 1.87
N LEU A 349 8.64 7.67 1.50
CA LEU A 349 7.80 8.74 2.00
C LEU A 349 7.39 8.48 3.44
N LEU A 350 7.47 9.52 4.26
CA LEU A 350 6.83 9.56 5.55
C LEU A 350 5.33 9.90 5.40
N PRO A 351 4.48 9.42 6.33
CA PRO A 351 3.05 9.71 6.35
C PRO A 351 2.74 11.21 6.26
N MET A 352 1.58 11.57 5.71
CA MET A 352 1.07 12.93 5.91
C MET A 352 0.53 13.10 7.34
N ASP A 353 1.04 14.08 8.10
CA ASP A 353 0.54 14.34 9.46
C ASP A 353 -0.85 14.98 9.43
N LYS A 354 -0.97 16.11 8.70
CA LYS A 354 -2.22 16.83 8.46
C LYS A 354 -2.20 17.40 7.04
N VAL A 355 -3.30 17.23 6.32
CA VAL A 355 -3.44 17.77 4.97
C VAL A 355 -3.63 19.28 5.04
N SER A 356 -2.58 20.05 4.73
CA SER A 356 -2.61 21.51 4.78
C SER A 356 -3.56 22.13 3.75
N ALA A 357 -4.39 23.10 4.14
CA ALA A 357 -5.21 23.84 3.19
C ALA A 357 -4.42 24.92 2.40
N THR A 358 -3.14 25.11 2.73
CA THR A 358 -2.27 26.13 2.12
C THR A 358 -0.99 25.52 1.58
N CYS A 359 -0.38 26.18 0.60
CA CYS A 359 0.90 25.80 0.01
C CYS A 359 1.98 25.64 1.09
N GLU A 360 2.72 24.54 1.02
CA GLU A 360 3.76 24.16 1.99
C GLU A 360 5.17 24.52 1.50
N VAL A 361 5.30 25.11 0.30
CA VAL A 361 6.58 25.60 -0.20
C VAL A 361 7.08 26.74 0.69
N PRO A 362 8.27 26.63 1.33
CA PRO A 362 8.74 27.61 2.30
C PRO A 362 8.79 29.05 1.78
N ASP A 363 9.22 29.24 0.53
CA ASP A 363 9.37 30.55 -0.11
C ASP A 363 8.23 30.90 -1.08
N CYS A 364 7.01 30.43 -0.81
CA CYS A 364 5.86 30.68 -1.67
C CYS A 364 5.50 32.18 -1.75
N LYS A 365 5.68 32.76 -2.95
CA LYS A 365 5.35 34.15 -3.29
C LYS A 365 3.99 34.33 -3.96
N ALA A 366 3.21 33.24 -4.08
CA ALA A 366 1.90 33.27 -4.71
C ALA A 366 0.94 34.22 -4.00
N THR A 367 0.09 34.86 -4.79
CA THR A 367 -0.97 35.74 -4.28
C THR A 367 -2.05 34.92 -3.58
N ASP A 368 -2.51 33.85 -4.23
CA ASP A 368 -3.36 32.83 -3.63
C ASP A 368 -2.50 31.63 -3.20
N LYS A 369 -2.42 31.43 -1.87
CA LYS A 369 -1.68 30.33 -1.25
C LYS A 369 -2.54 29.09 -1.01
N SER A 370 -3.76 29.04 -1.53
CA SER A 370 -4.64 27.87 -1.40
C SER A 370 -4.01 26.65 -2.07
N ALA A 371 -3.89 25.55 -1.33
CA ALA A 371 -3.32 24.32 -1.87
C ALA A 371 -4.31 23.61 -2.79
N VAL A 372 -3.92 23.38 -4.04
CA VAL A 372 -4.74 22.76 -5.10
C VAL A 372 -4.21 21.40 -5.56
N ALA A 373 -2.97 21.05 -5.18
CA ALA A 373 -2.38 19.77 -5.53
C ALA A 373 -1.47 19.25 -4.41
N THR A 374 -1.28 17.93 -4.37
CA THR A 374 -0.32 17.24 -3.48
C THR A 374 0.60 16.38 -4.33
N CYS A 375 1.91 16.54 -4.17
CA CYS A 375 2.89 15.71 -4.86
C CYS A 375 3.46 14.67 -3.90
N PHE A 376 3.42 13.41 -4.33
CA PHE A 376 3.97 12.25 -3.62
C PHE A 376 5.34 11.84 -4.18
N SER A 377 5.93 12.58 -5.11
CA SER A 377 7.29 12.27 -5.58
C SER A 377 8.33 12.59 -4.52
N ILE A 378 9.30 11.67 -4.37
CA ILE A 378 10.46 11.82 -3.46
C ILE A 378 11.17 13.15 -3.66
N GLU A 379 11.37 13.61 -4.89
CA GLU A 379 12.05 14.87 -5.18
C GLU A 379 11.36 16.07 -4.53
N CYS A 380 10.03 16.11 -4.62
CA CYS A 380 9.20 17.11 -3.96
C CYS A 380 9.18 16.91 -2.45
N ALA A 381 9.02 15.66 -1.98
CA ALA A 381 8.93 15.33 -0.57
C ALA A 381 10.21 15.63 0.24
N LYS A 382 11.40 15.54 -0.37
CA LYS A 382 12.67 15.94 0.26
C LYS A 382 12.66 17.41 0.75
N ARG A 383 11.85 18.27 0.13
CA ARG A 383 11.68 19.67 0.54
C ARG A 383 10.76 19.84 1.75
N ASN A 384 9.99 18.80 2.08
CA ASN A 384 9.04 18.75 3.19
C ASN A 384 9.37 17.59 4.14
N ASN A 385 10.67 17.38 4.42
CA ASN A 385 11.15 16.35 5.35
C ASN A 385 10.65 14.93 5.02
N HIS A 386 10.76 14.53 3.76
CA HIS A 386 10.30 13.23 3.22
C HIS A 386 8.78 13.01 3.29
N ARG A 387 7.98 14.04 3.58
CA ARG A 387 6.51 13.96 3.53
C ARG A 387 5.99 14.50 2.19
N PRO A 388 4.88 13.96 1.65
CA PRO A 388 4.20 14.56 0.52
C PRO A 388 3.96 16.05 0.74
N ILE A 389 4.09 16.85 -0.32
CA ILE A 389 4.06 18.32 -0.24
C ILE A 389 2.88 18.88 -1.02
N ARG A 390 2.22 19.87 -0.43
CA ARG A 390 1.08 20.57 -1.03
C ARG A 390 1.49 21.86 -1.72
N TYR A 391 0.92 22.08 -2.90
CA TYR A 391 1.24 23.20 -3.78
C TYR A 391 0.00 24.04 -4.09
N CYS A 392 0.16 25.37 -4.14
CA CYS A 392 -0.79 26.26 -4.81
C CYS A 392 -0.61 26.22 -6.33
N ALA A 393 -1.57 26.79 -7.07
CA ALA A 393 -1.58 26.75 -8.53
C ALA A 393 -0.27 27.30 -9.16
N GLU A 394 0.24 28.44 -8.65
CA GLU A 394 1.49 29.04 -9.14
C GLU A 394 2.70 28.12 -8.89
N CYS A 395 2.78 27.51 -7.71
CA CYS A 395 3.89 26.60 -7.39
C CYS A 395 3.79 25.27 -8.15
N VAL A 396 2.60 24.77 -8.48
CA VAL A 396 2.45 23.59 -9.35
C VAL A 396 3.15 23.86 -10.69
N VAL A 397 2.82 24.96 -11.36
CA VAL A 397 3.43 25.33 -12.65
C VAL A 397 4.95 25.52 -12.52
N THR A 398 5.40 26.12 -11.41
CA THR A 398 6.82 26.39 -11.17
C THR A 398 7.65 25.11 -10.99
N TYR A 399 7.12 24.12 -10.27
CA TYR A 399 7.87 22.91 -9.87
C TYR A 399 7.53 21.67 -10.71
N HIS A 400 6.45 21.70 -11.49
CA HIS A 400 5.97 20.58 -12.32
C HIS A 400 5.82 21.01 -13.78
N ASN A 401 6.89 21.59 -14.32
CA ASN A 401 6.98 21.88 -15.75
C ASN A 401 7.53 20.67 -16.53
N GLU A 402 7.55 20.77 -17.86
CA GLU A 402 8.00 19.70 -18.76
C GLU A 402 9.44 19.23 -18.50
N GLU A 403 10.27 20.08 -17.89
CA GLU A 403 11.68 19.76 -17.60
C GLU A 403 11.91 19.05 -16.26
N ARG A 404 11.01 19.23 -15.27
CA ARG A 404 11.28 18.86 -13.87
C ARG A 404 10.21 18.01 -13.19
N GLY A 405 9.02 17.84 -13.78
CA GLY A 405 7.94 17.16 -13.06
C GLY A 405 6.96 16.37 -13.92
N THR A 406 7.33 16.01 -15.15
CA THR A 406 6.50 15.19 -16.05
C THR A 406 6.18 13.82 -15.48
N ASN A 407 7.08 13.24 -14.68
CA ASN A 407 6.93 11.92 -14.06
C ASN A 407 6.57 12.00 -12.57
N HIS A 408 6.16 13.18 -12.07
CA HIS A 408 5.81 13.31 -10.66
C HIS A 408 4.43 12.72 -10.37
N MET A 409 4.28 12.14 -9.18
CA MET A 409 3.03 11.60 -8.66
C MET A 409 2.19 12.75 -8.09
N LEU A 410 1.62 13.55 -9.00
CA LEU A 410 0.91 14.78 -8.68
C LEU A 410 -0.60 14.54 -8.67
N HIS A 411 -1.20 14.64 -7.49
CA HIS A 411 -2.64 14.53 -7.31
C HIS A 411 -3.26 15.92 -7.23
N THR A 412 -4.14 16.24 -8.17
CA THR A 412 -4.79 17.55 -8.30
C THR A 412 -6.26 17.49 -7.89
N THR A 413 -6.93 18.65 -7.83
CA THR A 413 -8.37 18.73 -7.61
C THR A 413 -9.14 17.98 -8.69
N ILE A 414 -10.30 17.40 -8.31
CA ILE A 414 -11.21 16.76 -9.26
C ILE A 414 -11.60 17.76 -10.36
N PRO A 415 -11.34 17.46 -11.64
CA PRO A 415 -11.71 18.34 -12.74
C PRO A 415 -13.22 18.38 -12.93
N SER A 416 -13.70 19.19 -13.87
CA SER A 416 -15.12 19.18 -14.24
C SER A 416 -15.53 17.78 -14.71
N PRO A 417 -16.73 17.26 -14.33
CA PRO A 417 -17.22 15.96 -14.82
C PRO A 417 -17.20 15.86 -16.35
N TRP A 418 -17.37 16.99 -17.04
CA TRP A 418 -17.42 17.09 -18.50
C TRP A 418 -16.04 17.07 -19.18
N SER A 419 -14.97 17.23 -18.40
CA SER A 419 -13.58 17.14 -18.87
C SER A 419 -12.90 15.82 -18.53
N MET A 420 -13.62 14.91 -17.85
CA MET A 420 -13.14 13.57 -17.53
C MET A 420 -13.26 12.64 -18.73
N ASP A 421 -12.49 11.56 -18.75
CA ASP A 421 -12.74 10.45 -19.65
C ASP A 421 -14.10 9.79 -19.34
N PRO A 422 -14.74 9.12 -20.32
CA PRO A 422 -16.09 8.58 -20.15
C PRO A 422 -16.24 7.60 -18.97
N GLU A 423 -15.18 6.84 -18.65
CA GLU A 423 -15.22 5.87 -17.57
C GLU A 423 -15.22 6.58 -16.20
N THR A 424 -14.28 7.50 -15.99
CA THR A 424 -14.22 8.31 -14.76
C THR A 424 -15.47 9.16 -14.59
N GLN A 425 -16.02 9.71 -15.68
CA GLN A 425 -17.28 10.44 -15.66
C GLN A 425 -18.44 9.53 -15.20
N SER A 426 -18.51 8.29 -15.69
CA SER A 426 -19.52 7.31 -15.26
C SER A 426 -19.42 7.04 -13.76
N TYR A 427 -18.21 6.77 -13.26
CA TYR A 427 -17.99 6.57 -11.82
C TYR A 427 -18.37 7.80 -10.99
N MET A 428 -18.06 9.01 -11.46
CA MET A 428 -18.43 10.24 -10.77
C MET A 428 -19.95 10.42 -10.72
N VAL A 429 -20.66 10.18 -11.82
CA VAL A 429 -22.12 10.27 -11.86
C VAL A 429 -22.75 9.21 -10.96
N GLU A 430 -22.29 7.97 -11.03
CA GLU A 430 -22.80 6.89 -10.17
C GLU A 430 -22.51 7.13 -8.69
N ALA A 431 -21.33 7.67 -8.36
CA ALA A 431 -20.97 8.07 -7.01
C ALA A 431 -21.92 9.13 -6.44
N VAL A 432 -22.45 10.03 -7.29
CA VAL A 432 -23.44 11.06 -6.94
C VAL A 432 -24.88 10.55 -6.96
N ILE A 433 -25.20 9.48 -7.68
CA ILE A 433 -26.56 8.90 -7.71
C ILE A 433 -26.77 7.94 -6.55
N ARG A 434 -25.74 7.17 -6.19
CA ARG A 434 -25.82 6.13 -5.14
C ARG A 434 -25.53 6.69 -3.74
N SER A 435 -25.07 7.93 -3.67
CA SER A 435 -25.09 8.77 -2.48
C SER A 435 -26.48 9.24 -2.13
#